data_AF-A0A9D7LUW9-F1
#
_entry.id   AF-A0A9D7LUW9-F1
#
_cell.length_a   1.000
_cell.length_b   1.000
_cell.length_c   1.000
_cell.angle_alpha   90.00
_cell.angle_beta   90.00
_cell.angle_gamma   90.00
#
_symmetry.space_group_name_H-M   'P 1'
#
loop_
_entity.id
_entity.type
_entity.pdbx_description
1 polymer ?
#
loop_
_entity_poly.entity_id
_entity_poly.type
_entity_poly.pdbx_seq_one_letter_code
_entity_poly.pdbx_strand_id
1 'polypeptide(L)'
;MPTSHSFRHRRTAMPATPTPVTSYPASDPGFAAVPVEDLLAGEADLIARIKLCYGIDRDSFERDVLMLVRRYAACVHLLPATADNYFSKPGGLLRLGLETAFFSLQGTDAHIFSGRMSISARRQLEPRWRHATFIAGLCCELYRLMSHIIVTDAAGEAWPAFLRPLADWLATRGSERYFLRWRPQAVEARGLGLFALPHVVPPAVMADLSEGNAVIVPHLLASIGGIPVYRDHNILDELVRRSLALVIDRNLVASADRYGSPQYGSHLERYLVDALRRLTSGNSAWIANREKSRLWFGQDGLFLVWPGAAEDVHQLLEADQLAGIPKAPETMLELLLAAGVFEAAAAGRATWSIQPPGAKAPLEAVKLSAPAILLAGIDPPPVALPQALEFKPAPASAPVAPQTPPSMPPLAPVKSGTQLSLIPPPEPPAESDVRVAPVEETPGSASPEPATTPPSATFALQAPMRLNPVVRDALAEAVRTLNDGMGPPTVCTVAQGVFVPLEEFGRRGVQPSLAMRALTEANMLVKPNRNGPPTLSREFNGNPTVGIVLDPRCVSGLDLAGFAAPPAEGS
;
A
#
# COMPACT_ATOMS: atom_id res chain seq x y z
N MET A 1 -5.41 3.81 -73.16
CA MET A 1 -5.85 3.05 -74.35
C MET A 1 -4.67 2.94 -75.30
N PRO A 2 -4.55 1.90 -76.16
CA PRO A 2 -5.27 0.60 -76.21
C PRO A 2 -4.29 -0.55 -75.74
N THR A 3 -4.40 -1.88 -75.92
CA THR A 3 -5.44 -2.83 -76.44
C THR A 3 -5.19 -4.26 -75.86
N SER A 4 -6.17 -5.15 -76.02
CA SER A 4 -6.15 -6.61 -76.37
C SER A 4 -4.85 -7.44 -76.43
N HIS A 5 -4.86 -8.79 -76.25
CA HIS A 5 -5.86 -9.77 -75.76
C HIS A 5 -5.19 -11.14 -75.57
N SER A 6 -5.63 -11.96 -74.60
CA SER A 6 -5.72 -13.44 -74.75
C SER A 6 -6.52 -14.07 -73.60
N PHE A 7 -7.34 -15.10 -73.89
CA PHE A 7 -7.93 -16.01 -72.91
C PHE A 7 -8.19 -17.38 -73.56
N ARG A 8 -7.87 -18.47 -72.86
CA ARG A 8 -8.30 -19.84 -73.19
C ARG A 8 -8.58 -20.64 -71.90
N HIS A 9 -9.62 -21.46 -71.91
CA HIS A 9 -10.01 -22.30 -70.78
C HIS A 9 -9.01 -23.43 -70.49
N ARG A 10 -8.95 -23.86 -69.22
CA ARG A 10 -8.67 -25.26 -68.88
C ARG A 10 -9.46 -25.72 -67.64
N ARG A 11 -10.16 -26.84 -67.81
CA ARG A 11 -10.82 -27.78 -66.87
C ARG A 11 -11.19 -27.34 -65.44
N THR A 12 -12.41 -27.73 -65.07
CA THR A 12 -12.95 -27.83 -63.72
C THR A 12 -12.10 -28.70 -62.78
N ALA A 13 -12.09 -28.31 -61.51
CA ALA A 13 -11.75 -29.13 -60.35
C ALA A 13 -12.92 -29.06 -59.35
N MET A 14 -13.12 -30.12 -58.54
CA MET A 14 -14.16 -30.13 -57.51
C MET A 14 -13.75 -29.25 -56.32
N PRO A 15 -14.68 -28.51 -55.68
CA PRO A 15 -14.39 -27.87 -54.40
C PRO A 15 -14.17 -28.96 -53.34
N ALA A 16 -13.04 -28.89 -52.63
CA ALA A 16 -12.75 -29.81 -51.54
C ALA A 16 -13.73 -29.58 -50.37
N THR A 17 -14.21 -30.65 -49.76
CA THR A 17 -14.99 -30.58 -48.52
C THR A 17 -14.14 -29.90 -47.44
N PRO A 18 -14.64 -28.87 -46.74
CA PRO A 18 -13.89 -28.26 -45.65
C PRO A 18 -13.66 -29.29 -44.55
N THR A 19 -12.40 -29.60 -44.26
CA THR A 19 -12.02 -30.34 -43.06
C THR A 19 -12.56 -29.60 -41.84
N PRO A 20 -13.19 -30.29 -40.86
CA PRO A 20 -13.67 -29.63 -39.66
C PRO A 20 -12.49 -28.98 -38.94
N VAL A 21 -12.52 -27.66 -38.81
CA VAL A 21 -11.53 -26.91 -38.04
C VAL A 21 -11.62 -27.42 -36.60
N THR A 22 -10.54 -28.00 -36.09
CA THR A 22 -10.47 -28.47 -34.70
C THR A 22 -10.80 -27.29 -33.78
N SER A 23 -11.93 -27.38 -33.08
CA SER A 23 -12.46 -26.28 -32.27
C SER A 23 -11.49 -25.95 -31.15
N TYR A 24 -10.95 -24.73 -31.14
CA TYR A 24 -10.18 -24.20 -30.01
C TYR A 24 -11.02 -24.31 -28.72
N PRO A 25 -10.60 -25.08 -27.70
CA PRO A 25 -11.30 -25.15 -26.43
C PRO A 25 -10.90 -23.94 -25.57
N ALA A 26 -11.44 -22.77 -25.94
CA ALA A 26 -11.17 -21.50 -25.28
C ALA A 26 -12.43 -20.62 -25.14
N SER A 27 -13.61 -21.25 -25.04
CA SER A 27 -14.77 -20.58 -24.47
C SER A 27 -14.47 -20.28 -22.99
N ASP A 28 -14.42 -19.00 -22.62
CA ASP A 28 -14.51 -18.59 -21.22
C ASP A 28 -15.74 -19.31 -20.62
N PRO A 29 -15.59 -20.13 -19.56
CA PRO A 29 -16.71 -20.86 -18.99
C PRO A 29 -17.73 -19.90 -18.34
N GLY A 30 -17.34 -18.67 -18.02
CA GLY A 30 -18.19 -17.72 -17.31
C GLY A 30 -18.49 -18.15 -15.87
N PHE A 31 -19.01 -17.20 -15.10
CA PHE A 31 -19.40 -17.39 -13.71
C PHE A 31 -20.74 -18.12 -13.65
N ALA A 32 -20.88 -19.10 -12.76
CA ALA A 32 -22.18 -19.65 -12.42
C ALA A 32 -23.02 -18.60 -11.69
N ALA A 33 -24.30 -18.50 -12.00
CA ALA A 33 -25.27 -17.83 -11.14
C ALA A 33 -25.62 -18.78 -9.98
N VAL A 34 -25.53 -18.29 -8.74
CA VAL A 34 -25.76 -19.12 -7.55
C VAL A 34 -26.67 -18.39 -6.55
N PRO A 35 -27.37 -19.11 -5.66
CA PRO A 35 -28.09 -18.51 -4.54
C PRO A 35 -27.19 -17.57 -3.72
N VAL A 36 -27.73 -16.44 -3.28
CA VAL A 36 -26.97 -15.46 -2.45
C VAL A 36 -26.51 -16.09 -1.13
N GLU A 37 -27.30 -16.99 -0.55
CA GLU A 37 -26.91 -17.68 0.69
C GLU A 37 -25.70 -18.62 0.48
N ASP A 38 -25.48 -19.16 -0.72
CA ASP A 38 -24.31 -20.00 -1.03
C ASP A 38 -23.03 -19.15 -1.09
N LEU A 39 -23.12 -17.92 -1.61
CA LEU A 39 -22.03 -16.93 -1.54
C LEU A 39 -21.67 -16.61 -0.08
N LEU A 40 -22.69 -16.46 0.77
CA LEU A 40 -22.50 -16.13 2.19
C LEU A 40 -22.02 -17.33 3.00
N ALA A 41 -22.37 -18.56 2.62
CA ALA A 41 -21.81 -19.77 3.19
C ALA A 41 -20.30 -19.88 2.92
N GLY A 42 -19.84 -19.48 1.73
CA GLY A 42 -18.41 -19.35 1.41
C GLY A 42 -17.66 -18.29 2.23
N GLU A 43 -18.37 -17.33 2.81
CA GLU A 43 -17.83 -16.22 3.62
C GLU A 43 -18.15 -16.34 5.12
N ALA A 44 -18.67 -17.49 5.57
CA ALA A 44 -19.24 -17.68 6.90
C ALA A 44 -18.30 -17.29 8.06
N ASP A 45 -17.00 -17.63 7.97
CA ASP A 45 -16.00 -17.27 8.99
C ASP A 45 -15.80 -15.76 9.13
N LEU A 46 -15.85 -15.02 8.01
CA LEU A 46 -15.72 -13.58 7.99
C LEU A 46 -16.99 -12.91 8.52
N ILE A 47 -18.16 -13.43 8.15
CA ILE A 47 -19.45 -12.97 8.68
C ILE A 47 -19.57 -13.22 10.19
N ALA A 48 -19.09 -14.37 10.69
CA ALA A 48 -19.01 -14.67 12.11
C ALA A 48 -18.07 -13.70 12.86
N ARG A 49 -16.90 -13.37 12.27
CA ARG A 49 -15.99 -12.34 12.81
C ARG A 49 -16.61 -10.94 12.82
N ILE A 50 -17.35 -10.56 11.76
CA ILE A 50 -18.10 -9.30 11.73
C ILE A 50 -19.14 -9.27 12.87
N LYS A 51 -19.90 -10.34 13.09
CA LYS A 51 -20.85 -10.44 14.20
C LYS A 51 -20.20 -10.25 15.57
N LEU A 52 -19.08 -10.92 15.82
CA LEU A 52 -18.32 -10.81 17.07
C LEU A 52 -17.76 -9.39 17.29
N CYS A 53 -17.30 -8.73 16.23
CA CYS A 53 -16.82 -7.34 16.27
C CYS A 53 -17.97 -6.32 16.47
N TYR A 54 -19.16 -6.61 15.95
CA TYR A 54 -20.33 -5.73 16.10
C TYR A 54 -20.87 -5.75 17.54
N GLY A 55 -20.77 -6.88 18.24
CA GLY A 55 -21.08 -6.99 19.68
C GLY A 55 -22.58 -6.97 20.03
N ILE A 56 -23.46 -7.26 19.06
CA ILE A 56 -24.92 -7.28 19.23
C ILE A 56 -25.49 -8.71 19.25
N ASP A 57 -26.75 -8.83 19.66
CA ASP A 57 -27.48 -10.09 19.70
C ASP A 57 -27.69 -10.70 18.30
N ARG A 58 -28.18 -11.95 18.25
CA ARG A 58 -28.39 -12.67 16.99
C ARG A 58 -29.42 -11.99 16.08
N ASP A 59 -30.54 -11.57 16.63
CA ASP A 59 -31.71 -11.20 15.84
C ASP A 59 -31.53 -9.77 15.30
N SER A 60 -30.92 -8.88 16.10
CA SER A 60 -30.45 -7.59 15.63
C SER A 60 -29.32 -7.71 14.60
N PHE A 61 -28.37 -8.65 14.77
CA PHE A 61 -27.36 -8.88 13.73
C PHE A 61 -27.97 -9.35 12.41
N GLU A 62 -28.94 -10.28 12.44
CA GLU A 62 -29.58 -10.78 11.23
C GLU A 62 -30.45 -9.71 10.55
N ARG A 63 -31.16 -8.89 11.33
CA ARG A 63 -32.01 -7.79 10.86
C ARG A 63 -31.22 -6.61 10.30
N ASP A 64 -30.20 -6.13 11.02
CA ASP A 64 -29.56 -4.83 10.76
C ASP A 64 -28.28 -4.96 9.93
N VAL A 65 -27.48 -6.02 10.14
CA VAL A 65 -26.13 -6.15 9.56
C VAL A 65 -26.09 -7.20 8.44
N LEU A 66 -26.60 -8.42 8.69
CA LEU A 66 -26.60 -9.49 7.70
C LEU A 66 -27.52 -9.17 6.50
N MET A 67 -28.59 -8.43 6.73
CA MET A 67 -29.47 -7.92 5.68
C MET A 67 -28.73 -7.02 4.67
N LEU A 68 -27.84 -6.14 5.15
CA LEU A 68 -26.98 -5.31 4.28
C LEU A 68 -25.97 -6.17 3.52
N VAL A 69 -25.35 -7.14 4.20
CA VAL A 69 -24.41 -8.10 3.61
C VAL A 69 -25.07 -8.94 2.50
N ARG A 70 -26.30 -9.43 2.70
CA ARG A 70 -27.10 -10.12 1.68
C ARG A 70 -27.33 -9.25 0.46
N ARG A 71 -27.76 -7.99 0.65
CA ARG A 71 -27.99 -7.06 -0.47
C ARG A 71 -26.71 -6.69 -1.20
N TYR A 72 -25.60 -6.53 -0.49
CA TYR A 72 -24.28 -6.32 -1.09
C TYR A 72 -23.87 -7.52 -1.95
N ALA A 73 -23.97 -8.75 -1.42
CA ALA A 73 -23.71 -9.98 -2.16
C ALA A 73 -24.62 -10.14 -3.38
N ALA A 74 -25.89 -9.75 -3.30
CA ALA A 74 -26.78 -9.71 -4.46
C ALA A 74 -26.33 -8.72 -5.56
N CYS A 75 -25.67 -7.62 -5.19
CA CYS A 75 -25.15 -6.62 -6.13
C CYS A 75 -23.83 -7.04 -6.77
N VAL A 76 -22.88 -7.60 -6.00
CA VAL A 76 -21.53 -7.92 -6.49
C VAL A 76 -21.35 -9.37 -6.92
N HIS A 77 -22.17 -10.30 -6.42
CA HIS A 77 -22.14 -11.73 -6.74
C HIS A 77 -20.71 -12.32 -6.70
N LEU A 78 -20.35 -13.17 -7.67
CA LEU A 78 -19.00 -13.71 -7.88
C LEU A 78 -18.06 -12.77 -8.66
N LEU A 79 -18.35 -11.46 -8.76
CA LEU A 79 -17.46 -10.56 -9.51
C LEU A 79 -16.09 -10.40 -8.81
N PRO A 80 -14.98 -10.44 -9.57
CA PRO A 80 -13.67 -10.00 -9.09
C PRO A 80 -13.60 -8.46 -8.97
N ALA A 81 -12.68 -7.95 -8.16
CA ALA A 81 -12.49 -6.50 -7.97
C ALA A 81 -11.56 -5.86 -9.02
N THR A 82 -10.61 -6.62 -9.54
CA THR A 82 -9.68 -6.25 -10.62
C THR A 82 -9.52 -7.40 -11.62
N ALA A 83 -8.88 -7.15 -12.77
CA ALA A 83 -8.71 -8.17 -13.81
C ALA A 83 -7.66 -9.24 -13.46
N ASP A 84 -6.52 -8.79 -12.94
CA ASP A 84 -5.25 -9.53 -12.89
C ASP A 84 -4.42 -9.21 -11.63
N ASN A 85 -4.91 -8.31 -10.78
CA ASN A 85 -4.22 -7.74 -9.62
C ASN A 85 -4.91 -8.21 -8.32
N TYR A 86 -5.01 -7.36 -7.29
CA TYR A 86 -5.69 -7.68 -6.03
C TYR A 86 -7.15 -8.13 -6.22
N PHE A 87 -7.59 -9.12 -5.44
CA PHE A 87 -8.97 -9.64 -5.44
C PHE A 87 -9.51 -9.97 -6.85
N SER A 88 -8.65 -10.49 -7.74
CA SER A 88 -8.95 -10.87 -9.13
C SER A 88 -9.67 -12.22 -9.29
N LYS A 89 -9.85 -12.98 -8.20
CA LYS A 89 -10.58 -14.26 -8.20
C LYS A 89 -12.11 -14.06 -8.18
N PRO A 90 -12.91 -15.06 -8.62
CA PRO A 90 -14.36 -15.05 -8.42
C PRO A 90 -14.73 -14.79 -6.95
N GLY A 91 -15.73 -13.93 -6.73
CA GLY A 91 -16.14 -13.44 -5.40
C GLY A 91 -15.20 -12.39 -4.81
N GLY A 92 -14.14 -11.97 -5.51
CA GLY A 92 -13.14 -11.05 -5.00
C GLY A 92 -13.70 -9.69 -4.57
N LEU A 93 -14.71 -9.15 -5.26
CA LEU A 93 -15.35 -7.90 -4.86
C LEU A 93 -16.21 -8.07 -3.59
N LEU A 94 -16.90 -9.22 -3.44
CA LEU A 94 -17.62 -9.57 -2.20
C LEU A 94 -16.66 -9.60 -1.01
N ARG A 95 -15.55 -10.35 -1.15
CA ARG A 95 -14.53 -10.48 -0.10
C ARG A 95 -13.88 -9.14 0.24
N LEU A 96 -13.55 -8.32 -0.77
CA LEU A 96 -12.96 -6.98 -0.59
C LEU A 96 -13.88 -6.07 0.25
N GLY A 97 -15.18 -6.02 -0.08
CA GLY A 97 -16.15 -5.24 0.70
C GLY A 97 -16.34 -5.76 2.13
N LEU A 98 -16.44 -7.07 2.32
CA LEU A 98 -16.60 -7.67 3.65
C LEU A 98 -15.38 -7.48 4.55
N GLU A 99 -14.16 -7.67 4.04
CA GLU A 99 -12.95 -7.43 4.84
C GLU A 99 -12.76 -5.94 5.12
N THR A 100 -13.04 -5.05 4.16
CA THR A 100 -12.96 -3.59 4.39
C THR A 100 -13.98 -3.16 5.45
N ALA A 101 -15.23 -3.59 5.35
CA ALA A 101 -16.27 -3.32 6.34
C ALA A 101 -15.89 -3.82 7.74
N PHE A 102 -15.30 -5.03 7.83
CA PHE A 102 -14.80 -5.61 9.08
C PHE A 102 -13.71 -4.74 9.72
N PHE A 103 -12.65 -4.41 8.98
CA PHE A 103 -11.54 -3.62 9.54
C PHE A 103 -11.94 -2.17 9.83
N SER A 104 -12.82 -1.57 9.02
CA SER A 104 -13.36 -0.22 9.29
C SER A 104 -14.20 -0.19 10.56
N LEU A 105 -15.01 -1.24 10.81
CA LEU A 105 -15.76 -1.40 12.05
C LEU A 105 -14.80 -1.57 13.25
N GLN A 106 -13.78 -2.43 13.17
CA GLN A 106 -12.76 -2.56 14.24
C GLN A 106 -12.07 -1.23 14.53
N GLY A 107 -11.74 -0.45 13.51
CA GLY A 107 -11.12 0.85 13.69
C GLY A 107 -11.99 1.86 14.46
N THR A 108 -13.32 1.69 14.48
CA THR A 108 -14.20 2.54 15.28
C THR A 108 -13.96 2.41 16.79
N ASP A 109 -13.51 1.23 17.27
CA ASP A 109 -13.25 0.98 18.70
C ASP A 109 -12.15 1.89 19.28
N ALA A 110 -11.30 2.46 18.41
CA ALA A 110 -10.19 3.33 18.78
C ALA A 110 -10.46 4.85 18.61
N HIS A 111 -11.64 5.25 18.11
CA HIS A 111 -11.90 6.65 17.71
C HIS A 111 -13.17 7.21 18.36
N ILE A 112 -13.03 8.34 19.09
CA ILE A 112 -14.17 9.03 19.72
C ILE A 112 -14.86 9.93 18.68
N PHE A 113 -15.98 9.44 18.14
CA PHE A 113 -16.86 10.25 17.30
C PHE A 113 -17.46 11.42 18.09
N SER A 114 -17.62 12.57 17.42
CA SER A 114 -18.26 13.77 17.97
C SER A 114 -17.75 14.21 19.35
N GLY A 115 -16.43 14.23 19.56
CA GLY A 115 -15.78 14.48 20.86
C GLY A 115 -16.13 15.77 21.62
N ARG A 116 -16.89 16.70 21.01
CA ARG A 116 -17.44 17.93 21.63
C ARG A 116 -18.86 17.78 22.21
N MET A 117 -19.56 16.66 21.96
CA MET A 117 -20.95 16.46 22.41
C MET A 117 -21.05 15.97 23.86
N SER A 118 -22.24 16.06 24.46
CA SER A 118 -22.53 15.47 25.78
C SER A 118 -22.47 13.94 25.75
N ILE A 119 -22.22 13.31 26.91
CA ILE A 119 -22.10 11.84 27.04
C ILE A 119 -23.38 11.15 26.56
N SER A 120 -24.56 11.66 26.95
CA SER A 120 -25.86 11.11 26.56
C SER A 120 -26.07 11.12 25.04
N ALA A 121 -25.67 12.20 24.36
CA ALA A 121 -25.81 12.31 22.90
C ALA A 121 -24.80 11.43 22.15
N ARG A 122 -23.57 11.27 22.67
CA ARG A 122 -22.60 10.30 22.12
C ARG A 122 -23.14 8.88 22.20
N ARG A 123 -23.68 8.47 23.36
CA ARG A 123 -24.26 7.12 23.56
C ARG A 123 -25.41 6.80 22.57
N GLN A 124 -26.10 7.82 22.05
CA GLN A 124 -27.16 7.67 21.04
C GLN A 124 -26.59 7.62 19.61
N LEU A 125 -25.58 8.45 19.28
CA LEU A 125 -25.04 8.56 17.92
C LEU A 125 -23.88 7.59 17.60
N GLU A 126 -23.17 7.09 18.61
CA GLU A 126 -22.03 6.17 18.43
C GLU A 126 -22.42 4.86 17.71
N PRO A 127 -23.55 4.19 18.03
CA PRO A 127 -24.04 3.06 17.23
C PRO A 127 -24.29 3.41 15.76
N ARG A 128 -24.80 4.61 15.48
CA ARG A 128 -25.06 5.10 14.12
C ARG A 128 -23.76 5.42 13.37
N TRP A 129 -22.75 5.97 14.04
CA TRP A 129 -21.40 6.14 13.49
C TRP A 129 -20.74 4.78 13.16
N ARG A 130 -20.86 3.79 14.04
CA ARG A 130 -20.39 2.40 13.78
C ARG A 130 -21.08 1.80 12.57
N HIS A 131 -22.42 1.90 12.51
CA HIS A 131 -23.22 1.36 11.41
C HIS A 131 -22.89 2.03 10.07
N ALA A 132 -22.79 3.36 10.04
CA ALA A 132 -22.37 4.10 8.85
C ALA A 132 -20.94 3.75 8.41
N THR A 133 -20.01 3.56 9.35
CA THR A 133 -18.62 3.19 9.03
C THR A 133 -18.53 1.76 8.45
N PHE A 134 -19.34 0.83 8.96
CA PHE A 134 -19.49 -0.51 8.38
C PHE A 134 -20.07 -0.44 6.95
N ILE A 135 -21.16 0.32 6.75
CA ILE A 135 -21.78 0.52 5.42
C ILE A 135 -20.80 1.14 4.44
N ALA A 136 -20.04 2.16 4.86
CA ALA A 136 -19.05 2.82 4.03
C ALA A 136 -17.94 1.86 3.59
N GLY A 137 -17.39 1.07 4.53
CA GLY A 137 -16.39 0.04 4.21
C GLY A 137 -16.92 -1.03 3.27
N LEU A 138 -18.19 -1.44 3.43
CA LEU A 138 -18.85 -2.40 2.54
C LEU A 138 -19.08 -1.84 1.13
N CYS A 139 -19.48 -0.58 1.04
CA CYS A 139 -19.98 0.04 -0.20
C CYS A 139 -18.94 0.84 -1.00
N CYS A 140 -17.77 1.14 -0.43
CA CYS A 140 -16.79 2.06 -1.02
C CYS A 140 -16.34 1.73 -2.45
N GLU A 141 -16.32 0.45 -2.84
CA GLU A 141 -15.88 0.00 -4.17
C GLU A 141 -17.05 -0.33 -5.13
N LEU A 142 -18.31 -0.05 -4.76
CA LEU A 142 -19.50 -0.32 -5.61
C LEU A 142 -19.47 0.39 -6.98
N TYR A 143 -18.74 1.50 -7.12
CA TYR A 143 -18.61 2.23 -8.38
C TYR A 143 -18.04 1.36 -9.53
N ARG A 144 -17.27 0.31 -9.21
CA ARG A 144 -16.69 -0.63 -10.18
C ARG A 144 -17.75 -1.28 -11.05
N LEU A 145 -18.92 -1.59 -10.48
CA LEU A 145 -20.06 -2.22 -11.15
C LEU A 145 -20.56 -1.44 -12.37
N MET A 146 -20.41 -0.10 -12.36
CA MET A 146 -20.83 0.78 -13.47
C MET A 146 -19.66 1.27 -14.34
N SER A 147 -18.48 1.49 -13.75
CA SER A 147 -17.33 2.13 -14.41
C SER A 147 -16.30 1.17 -15.01
N HIS A 148 -16.08 0.00 -14.40
CA HIS A 148 -14.98 -0.90 -14.75
C HIS A 148 -15.42 -2.12 -15.56
N ILE A 149 -16.69 -2.53 -15.45
CA ILE A 149 -17.17 -3.80 -15.99
C ILE A 149 -18.37 -3.65 -16.92
N ILE A 150 -18.58 -4.69 -17.73
CA ILE A 150 -19.80 -5.00 -18.45
C ILE A 150 -20.07 -6.48 -18.16
N VAL A 151 -21.28 -6.81 -17.70
CA VAL A 151 -21.72 -8.18 -17.47
C VAL A 151 -22.81 -8.52 -18.48
N THR A 152 -22.74 -9.71 -19.08
CA THR A 152 -23.78 -10.22 -19.99
C THR A 152 -24.22 -11.63 -19.59
N ASP A 153 -25.45 -12.01 -19.93
CA ASP A 153 -25.92 -13.39 -19.80
C ASP A 153 -25.53 -14.25 -21.00
N ALA A 154 -25.97 -15.51 -21.01
CA ALA A 154 -25.73 -16.45 -22.11
C ALA A 154 -26.43 -16.10 -23.44
N ALA A 155 -27.38 -15.15 -23.44
CA ALA A 155 -27.97 -14.59 -24.66
C ALA A 155 -27.23 -13.32 -25.15
N GLY A 156 -26.24 -12.83 -24.39
CA GLY A 156 -25.49 -11.61 -24.68
C GLY A 156 -26.17 -10.32 -24.20
N GLU A 157 -27.30 -10.40 -23.49
CA GLU A 157 -27.98 -9.23 -22.94
C GLU A 157 -27.17 -8.65 -21.77
N ALA A 158 -27.04 -7.33 -21.71
CA ALA A 158 -26.21 -6.65 -20.71
C ALA A 158 -26.97 -6.39 -19.41
N TRP A 159 -26.34 -6.63 -18.26
CA TRP A 159 -26.89 -6.32 -16.95
C TRP A 159 -27.08 -4.81 -16.76
N PRO A 160 -28.31 -4.30 -16.52
CA PRO A 160 -28.55 -2.89 -16.25
C PRO A 160 -28.19 -2.55 -14.80
N ALA A 161 -26.89 -2.47 -14.48
CA ALA A 161 -26.34 -2.33 -13.13
C ALA A 161 -26.89 -1.12 -12.33
N PHE A 162 -27.30 -0.03 -13.01
CA PHE A 162 -27.96 1.11 -12.37
C PHE A 162 -29.36 0.77 -11.81
N LEU A 163 -30.07 -0.21 -12.40
CA LEU A 163 -31.50 -0.42 -12.17
C LEU A 163 -31.82 -1.52 -11.15
N ARG A 164 -30.94 -2.50 -10.94
CA ARG A 164 -31.16 -3.63 -10.02
C ARG A 164 -29.88 -4.40 -9.68
N PRO A 165 -29.83 -5.14 -8.55
CA PRO A 165 -28.78 -6.11 -8.26
C PRO A 165 -28.51 -7.12 -9.38
N LEU A 166 -27.32 -7.71 -9.39
CA LEU A 166 -26.92 -8.73 -10.36
C LEU A 166 -27.70 -10.03 -10.14
N ALA A 167 -27.81 -10.51 -8.90
CA ALA A 167 -28.57 -11.72 -8.57
C ALA A 167 -30.04 -11.61 -9.00
N ASP A 168 -30.70 -10.49 -8.70
CA ASP A 168 -32.09 -10.21 -9.09
C ASP A 168 -32.28 -10.26 -10.61
N TRP A 169 -31.32 -9.74 -11.38
CA TRP A 169 -31.35 -9.78 -12.84
C TRP A 169 -31.14 -11.19 -13.38
N LEU A 170 -30.15 -11.93 -12.88
CA LEU A 170 -29.90 -13.33 -13.25
C LEU A 170 -31.13 -14.21 -12.98
N ALA A 171 -31.73 -14.06 -11.79
CA ALA A 171 -32.96 -14.75 -11.41
C ALA A 171 -34.16 -14.35 -12.30
N THR A 172 -34.32 -13.06 -12.65
CA THR A 172 -35.36 -12.60 -13.59
C THR A 172 -35.19 -13.23 -14.98
N ARG A 173 -33.95 -13.49 -15.40
CA ARG A 173 -33.62 -14.05 -16.73
C ARG A 173 -33.60 -15.57 -16.78
N GLY A 174 -33.56 -16.26 -15.63
CA GLY A 174 -33.30 -17.70 -15.56
C GLY A 174 -31.87 -18.07 -15.97
N SER A 175 -30.92 -17.13 -15.87
CA SER A 175 -29.55 -17.30 -16.37
C SER A 175 -28.71 -18.17 -15.43
N GLU A 176 -28.40 -19.40 -15.84
CA GLU A 176 -27.48 -20.29 -15.09
C GLU A 176 -26.04 -19.77 -15.03
N ARG A 177 -25.62 -18.96 -16.01
CA ARG A 177 -24.26 -18.42 -16.12
C ARG A 177 -24.26 -17.00 -16.67
N TYR A 178 -23.19 -16.26 -16.36
CA TYR A 178 -22.93 -14.93 -16.89
C TYR A 178 -21.43 -14.70 -17.17
N PHE A 179 -21.16 -13.73 -18.04
CA PHE A 179 -19.84 -13.44 -18.58
C PHE A 179 -19.41 -12.02 -18.22
N LEU A 180 -18.11 -11.83 -18.03
CA LEU A 180 -17.52 -10.56 -17.60
C LEU A 180 -16.61 -10.00 -18.68
N ARG A 181 -16.80 -8.73 -19.02
CA ARG A 181 -15.87 -7.98 -19.87
C ARG A 181 -15.44 -6.70 -19.17
N TRP A 182 -14.13 -6.53 -19.01
CA TRP A 182 -13.54 -5.29 -18.53
C TRP A 182 -13.72 -4.17 -19.56
N ARG A 183 -13.99 -2.95 -19.07
CA ARG A 183 -14.06 -1.74 -19.91
C ARG A 183 -12.64 -1.27 -20.22
N PRO A 184 -12.25 -1.12 -21.49
CA PRO A 184 -10.95 -0.53 -21.84
C PRO A 184 -10.94 0.94 -21.41
N GLN A 185 -9.81 1.39 -20.84
CA GLN A 185 -9.65 2.74 -20.28
C GLN A 185 -10.78 3.15 -19.29
N ALA A 186 -11.15 2.23 -18.38
CA ALA A 186 -12.07 2.54 -17.28
C ALA A 186 -11.52 3.67 -16.39
N VAL A 187 -12.33 4.72 -16.17
CA VAL A 187 -11.99 5.86 -15.30
C VAL A 187 -12.59 5.64 -13.91
N GLU A 188 -11.82 5.86 -12.83
CA GLU A 188 -12.33 5.76 -11.45
C GLU A 188 -13.30 6.90 -11.12
N ALA A 189 -14.59 6.65 -11.35
CA ALA A 189 -15.68 7.57 -11.02
C ALA A 189 -16.42 7.13 -9.74
N ARG A 190 -15.78 7.28 -8.57
CA ARG A 190 -16.31 6.81 -7.26
C ARG A 190 -17.75 7.26 -6.96
N GLY A 191 -18.12 8.48 -7.37
CA GLY A 191 -19.49 9.01 -7.28
C GLY A 191 -20.58 8.11 -7.89
N LEU A 192 -20.26 7.23 -8.85
CA LEU A 192 -21.21 6.26 -9.39
C LEU A 192 -21.67 5.24 -8.34
N GLY A 193 -20.86 4.93 -7.32
CA GLY A 193 -21.23 3.99 -6.25
C GLY A 193 -22.49 4.41 -5.50
N LEU A 194 -22.78 5.73 -5.46
CA LEU A 194 -23.99 6.29 -4.86
C LEU A 194 -25.29 5.91 -5.61
N PHE A 195 -25.22 5.52 -6.89
CA PHE A 195 -26.37 4.98 -7.62
C PHE A 195 -26.66 3.51 -7.26
N ALA A 196 -25.64 2.75 -6.85
CA ALA A 196 -25.82 1.37 -6.40
C ALA A 196 -26.17 1.27 -4.91
N LEU A 197 -25.85 2.30 -4.12
CA LEU A 197 -26.08 2.35 -2.67
C LEU A 197 -27.52 2.01 -2.24
N PRO A 198 -28.61 2.48 -2.90
CA PRO A 198 -29.99 2.16 -2.51
C PRO A 198 -30.37 0.68 -2.69
N HIS A 199 -29.65 -0.07 -3.53
CA HIS A 199 -29.86 -1.52 -3.65
C HIS A 199 -29.35 -2.25 -2.40
N VAL A 200 -28.25 -1.74 -1.82
CA VAL A 200 -27.59 -2.29 -0.62
C VAL A 200 -28.21 -1.77 0.69
N VAL A 201 -28.51 -0.48 0.77
CA VAL A 201 -28.94 0.21 2.01
C VAL A 201 -30.41 0.67 1.87
N PRO A 202 -31.36 0.03 2.57
CA PRO A 202 -32.76 0.43 2.50
C PRO A 202 -33.02 1.86 3.00
N PRO A 203 -34.08 2.55 2.52
CA PRO A 203 -34.44 3.89 2.98
C PRO A 203 -34.63 4.01 4.50
N ALA A 204 -35.10 2.95 5.18
CA ALA A 204 -35.24 2.92 6.64
C ALA A 204 -33.89 3.02 7.38
N VAL A 205 -32.82 2.45 6.83
CA VAL A 205 -31.47 2.55 7.40
C VAL A 205 -30.91 3.95 7.18
N MET A 206 -31.11 4.54 5.99
CA MET A 206 -30.73 5.94 5.73
C MET A 206 -31.50 6.92 6.65
N ALA A 207 -32.77 6.62 6.95
CA ALA A 207 -33.56 7.42 7.89
C ALA A 207 -33.00 7.36 9.32
N ASP A 208 -32.71 6.16 9.85
CA ASP A 208 -32.07 5.98 11.17
C ASP A 208 -30.76 6.76 11.27
N LEU A 209 -29.86 6.59 10.30
CA LEU A 209 -28.57 7.28 10.25
C LEU A 209 -28.66 8.82 10.20
N SER A 210 -29.82 9.36 9.77
CA SER A 210 -30.11 10.80 9.73
C SER A 210 -30.84 11.32 10.98
N GLU A 211 -31.45 10.44 11.77
CA GLU A 211 -32.27 10.86 12.90
C GLU A 211 -31.41 11.46 14.02
N GLY A 212 -31.77 12.67 14.44
CA GLY A 212 -31.07 13.41 15.49
C GLY A 212 -29.70 13.98 15.08
N ASN A 213 -29.25 13.80 13.82
CA ASN A 213 -27.93 14.25 13.39
C ASN A 213 -27.82 14.52 11.88
N ALA A 214 -27.36 15.73 11.52
CA ALA A 214 -27.12 16.13 10.13
C ALA A 214 -25.77 15.66 9.55
N VAL A 215 -24.85 15.09 10.35
CA VAL A 215 -23.44 14.88 9.95
C VAL A 215 -23.15 13.48 9.39
N ILE A 216 -23.74 12.42 9.94
CA ILE A 216 -23.41 11.02 9.58
C ILE A 216 -23.68 10.73 8.10
N VAL A 217 -24.86 11.08 7.58
CA VAL A 217 -25.24 10.76 6.20
C VAL A 217 -24.36 11.50 5.17
N PRO A 218 -24.09 12.82 5.28
CA PRO A 218 -23.10 13.48 4.44
C PRO A 218 -21.69 12.85 4.51
N HIS A 219 -21.22 12.46 5.70
CA HIS A 219 -19.91 11.82 5.86
C HIS A 219 -19.83 10.44 5.18
N LEU A 220 -20.89 9.64 5.30
CA LEU A 220 -21.09 8.36 4.62
C LEU A 220 -21.09 8.51 3.09
N LEU A 221 -21.92 9.41 2.58
CA LEU A 221 -22.05 9.67 1.14
C LEU A 221 -20.75 10.26 0.55
N ALA A 222 -20.05 11.11 1.30
CA ALA A 222 -18.76 11.65 0.88
C ALA A 222 -17.68 10.55 0.77
N SER A 223 -17.61 9.62 1.73
CA SER A 223 -16.65 8.51 1.68
C SER A 223 -16.90 7.57 0.49
N ILE A 224 -18.14 7.09 0.33
CA ILE A 224 -18.52 6.20 -0.79
C ILE A 224 -18.38 6.91 -2.14
N GLY A 225 -18.77 8.19 -2.22
CA GLY A 225 -18.62 9.01 -3.43
C GLY A 225 -17.19 9.44 -3.74
N GLY A 226 -16.26 9.25 -2.80
CA GLY A 226 -14.86 9.66 -2.92
C GLY A 226 -14.61 11.17 -2.86
N ILE A 227 -15.52 11.92 -2.23
CA ILE A 227 -15.53 13.39 -2.16
C ILE A 227 -14.78 13.83 -0.89
N PRO A 228 -13.68 14.60 -0.99
CA PRO A 228 -12.97 15.09 0.18
C PRO A 228 -13.78 16.17 0.92
N VAL A 229 -13.91 16.04 2.23
CA VAL A 229 -14.57 17.00 3.11
C VAL A 229 -13.52 17.83 3.84
N TYR A 230 -13.29 19.07 3.39
CA TYR A 230 -12.19 19.91 3.89
C TYR A 230 -12.54 20.78 5.12
N ARG A 231 -13.82 20.91 5.49
CA ARG A 231 -14.27 21.77 6.61
C ARG A 231 -14.44 21.02 7.93
N ASP A 232 -14.93 19.78 7.86
CA ASP A 232 -15.19 18.91 8.99
C ASP A 232 -14.46 17.58 8.81
N HIS A 233 -13.75 17.15 9.85
CA HIS A 233 -12.82 16.03 9.78
C HIS A 233 -13.55 14.68 9.66
N ASN A 234 -13.50 14.05 8.48
CA ASN A 234 -14.26 12.83 8.21
C ASN A 234 -13.55 11.55 8.69
N ILE A 235 -13.57 11.33 10.02
CA ILE A 235 -13.03 10.12 10.69
C ILE A 235 -13.50 8.82 10.01
N LEU A 236 -14.77 8.77 9.58
CA LEU A 236 -15.34 7.61 8.90
C LEU A 236 -14.64 7.33 7.57
N ASP A 237 -14.34 8.35 6.76
CA ASP A 237 -13.60 8.18 5.49
C ASP A 237 -12.14 7.78 5.75
N GLU A 238 -11.48 8.32 6.77
CA GLU A 238 -10.12 7.91 7.17
C GLU A 238 -10.06 6.44 7.63
N LEU A 239 -11.08 5.97 8.35
CA LEU A 239 -11.20 4.57 8.75
C LEU A 239 -11.41 3.66 7.53
N VAL A 240 -12.27 4.05 6.59
CA VAL A 240 -12.49 3.30 5.34
C VAL A 240 -11.24 3.28 4.46
N ARG A 241 -10.58 4.43 4.27
CA ARG A 241 -9.34 4.52 3.48
C ARG A 241 -8.22 3.64 4.03
N ARG A 242 -7.96 3.71 5.35
CA ARG A 242 -6.95 2.87 6.03
C ARG A 242 -7.26 1.39 5.91
N SER A 243 -8.50 0.99 6.21
CA SER A 243 -8.93 -0.42 6.10
C SER A 243 -8.83 -0.96 4.69
N LEU A 244 -9.26 -0.19 3.68
CA LEU A 244 -9.24 -0.61 2.28
C LEU A 244 -7.81 -0.82 1.77
N ALA A 245 -6.88 0.08 2.11
CA ALA A 245 -5.47 -0.10 1.81
C ALA A 245 -4.87 -1.31 2.53
N LEU A 246 -5.17 -1.49 3.83
CA LEU A 246 -4.72 -2.65 4.62
C LEU A 246 -5.23 -3.99 4.05
N VAL A 247 -6.48 -4.04 3.59
CA VAL A 247 -7.09 -5.23 2.98
C VAL A 247 -6.45 -5.56 1.63
N ILE A 248 -6.18 -4.55 0.80
CA ILE A 248 -5.52 -4.74 -0.49
C ILE A 248 -4.05 -5.12 -0.30
N ASP A 249 -3.29 -4.43 0.55
CA ASP A 249 -1.90 -4.76 0.92
C ASP A 249 -1.75 -6.21 1.38
N ARG A 250 -2.59 -6.65 2.34
CA ARG A 250 -2.60 -8.05 2.81
C ARG A 250 -2.94 -9.06 1.70
N ASN A 251 -3.78 -8.69 0.73
CA ASN A 251 -4.11 -9.54 -0.41
C ASN A 251 -2.93 -9.63 -1.40
N LEU A 252 -2.24 -8.51 -1.63
CA LEU A 252 -1.07 -8.41 -2.49
C LEU A 252 0.13 -9.19 -1.93
N VAL A 253 0.47 -9.01 -0.65
CA VAL A 253 1.53 -9.79 0.04
C VAL A 253 1.23 -11.28 -0.08
N ALA A 254 0.04 -11.72 0.33
CA ALA A 254 -0.35 -13.12 0.22
C ALA A 254 -0.45 -13.62 -1.24
N SER A 255 -0.55 -12.75 -2.25
CA SER A 255 -0.50 -13.15 -3.66
C SER A 255 0.94 -13.27 -4.18
N ALA A 256 1.85 -12.40 -3.73
CA ALA A 256 3.27 -12.46 -4.06
C ALA A 256 3.89 -13.78 -3.60
N ASP A 257 3.57 -14.22 -2.36
CA ASP A 257 3.97 -15.52 -1.80
C ASP A 257 3.57 -16.73 -2.67
N ARG A 258 2.56 -16.56 -3.55
CA ARG A 258 1.99 -17.64 -4.40
C ARG A 258 2.40 -17.54 -5.87
N TYR A 259 2.90 -16.39 -6.33
CA TYR A 259 3.19 -16.14 -7.75
C TYR A 259 4.57 -15.50 -8.03
N GLY A 260 5.39 -15.24 -7.01
CA GLY A 260 6.82 -14.95 -7.17
C GLY A 260 7.19 -13.49 -7.49
N SER A 261 6.23 -12.59 -7.66
CA SER A 261 6.47 -11.16 -7.86
C SER A 261 5.48 -10.29 -7.07
N PRO A 262 5.93 -9.30 -6.27
CA PRO A 262 5.04 -8.33 -5.67
C PRO A 262 4.48 -7.39 -6.75
N GLN A 263 3.17 -7.46 -7.00
CA GLN A 263 2.49 -6.46 -7.82
C GLN A 263 2.14 -5.23 -6.97
N TYR A 264 2.65 -4.06 -7.34
CA TYR A 264 2.16 -2.81 -6.75
C TYR A 264 0.75 -2.52 -7.31
N GLY A 265 -0.25 -2.51 -6.44
CA GLY A 265 -1.65 -2.38 -6.87
C GLY A 265 -1.99 -0.97 -7.33
N SER A 266 -2.65 -0.84 -8.49
CA SER A 266 -3.12 0.45 -9.05
C SER A 266 -3.93 1.32 -8.07
N HIS A 267 -4.57 0.71 -7.07
CA HIS A 267 -5.25 1.40 -5.97
C HIS A 267 -4.40 2.46 -5.24
N LEU A 268 -3.06 2.43 -5.33
CA LEU A 268 -2.16 3.40 -4.70
C LEU A 268 -2.25 4.78 -5.35
N GLU A 269 -2.51 4.86 -6.65
CA GLU A 269 -2.57 6.11 -7.43
C GLU A 269 -3.47 7.15 -6.76
N ARG A 270 -4.72 6.80 -6.48
CA ARG A 270 -5.71 7.72 -5.91
C ARG A 270 -5.33 8.27 -4.53
N TYR A 271 -4.56 7.52 -3.74
CA TYR A 271 -4.06 7.99 -2.44
C TYR A 271 -2.86 8.92 -2.62
N LEU A 272 -1.95 8.62 -3.56
CA LEU A 272 -0.86 9.50 -3.94
C LEU A 272 -1.41 10.83 -4.50
N VAL A 273 -2.40 10.80 -5.40
CA VAL A 273 -3.05 12.00 -5.97
C VAL A 273 -3.82 12.79 -4.91
N ASP A 274 -4.49 12.13 -3.96
CA ASP A 274 -5.15 12.79 -2.82
C ASP A 274 -4.12 13.45 -1.88
N ALA A 275 -2.99 12.82 -1.61
CA ALA A 275 -1.88 13.40 -0.85
C ALA A 275 -1.27 14.62 -1.56
N LEU A 276 -0.98 14.52 -2.87
CA LEU A 276 -0.51 15.65 -3.67
C LEU A 276 -1.48 16.84 -3.59
N ARG A 277 -2.79 16.60 -3.69
CA ARG A 277 -3.83 17.64 -3.53
C ARG A 277 -3.86 18.25 -2.13
N ARG A 278 -3.82 17.41 -1.09
CA ARG A 278 -3.81 17.87 0.32
C ARG A 278 -2.59 18.70 0.64
N LEU A 279 -1.42 18.35 0.10
CA LEU A 279 -0.21 19.16 0.20
C LEU A 279 -0.34 20.47 -0.58
N THR A 280 -0.81 20.45 -1.83
CA THR A 280 -1.08 21.69 -2.61
C THR A 280 -2.03 22.67 -1.91
N SER A 281 -3.08 22.16 -1.25
CA SER A 281 -4.06 23.00 -0.55
C SER A 281 -3.62 23.45 0.86
N GLY A 282 -2.83 22.63 1.56
CA GLY A 282 -2.58 22.79 3.00
C GLY A 282 -1.13 23.13 3.41
N ASN A 283 -0.13 22.88 2.55
CA ASN A 283 1.28 23.05 2.89
C ASN A 283 1.86 24.33 2.30
N SER A 284 2.43 25.20 3.14
CA SER A 284 3.03 26.48 2.73
C SER A 284 4.23 26.32 1.78
N ALA A 285 4.92 25.17 1.82
CA ALA A 285 6.00 24.81 0.91
C ALA A 285 5.52 24.32 -0.47
N TRP A 286 4.20 24.14 -0.67
CA TRP A 286 3.60 23.67 -1.92
C TRP A 286 2.83 24.75 -2.69
N ILE A 287 2.79 25.98 -2.17
CA ILE A 287 2.13 27.10 -2.84
C ILE A 287 2.89 27.43 -4.13
N ALA A 288 2.20 27.36 -5.26
CA ALA A 288 2.80 27.51 -6.58
C ALA A 288 3.60 28.81 -6.73
N ASN A 289 4.76 28.73 -7.39
CA ASN A 289 5.61 29.86 -7.77
C ASN A 289 6.16 30.71 -6.61
N ARG A 290 6.17 30.20 -5.36
CA ARG A 290 6.89 30.81 -4.24
C ARG A 290 8.37 30.38 -4.19
N GLU A 291 9.21 31.22 -3.59
CA GLU A 291 10.61 30.90 -3.35
C GLU A 291 10.74 29.57 -2.57
N LYS A 292 11.61 28.67 -3.04
CA LYS A 292 11.83 27.31 -2.51
C LYS A 292 10.57 26.41 -2.50
N SER A 293 9.52 26.73 -3.25
CA SER A 293 8.34 25.88 -3.38
C SER A 293 8.65 24.54 -4.04
N ARG A 294 7.88 23.51 -3.69
CA ARG A 294 7.80 22.24 -4.42
C ARG A 294 7.09 22.39 -5.77
N LEU A 295 6.21 23.38 -5.92
CA LEU A 295 5.29 23.48 -7.05
C LEU A 295 5.57 24.73 -7.89
N TRP A 296 5.77 24.53 -9.19
CA TRP A 296 6.10 25.59 -10.14
C TRP A 296 5.23 25.50 -11.38
N PHE A 297 4.64 26.62 -11.80
CA PHE A 297 3.68 26.69 -12.91
C PHE A 297 4.17 27.73 -13.93
N GLY A 298 4.57 27.28 -15.11
CA GLY A 298 5.04 28.09 -16.24
C GLY A 298 4.14 27.93 -17.47
N GLN A 299 4.52 28.58 -18.58
CA GLN A 299 3.80 28.44 -19.85
C GLN A 299 3.86 27.03 -20.44
N ASP A 300 4.87 26.25 -20.07
CA ASP A 300 5.19 24.90 -20.53
C ASP A 300 4.57 23.79 -19.66
N GLY A 301 4.05 24.12 -18.47
CA GLY A 301 3.32 23.17 -17.64
C GLY A 301 3.39 23.44 -16.13
N LEU A 302 2.77 22.53 -15.38
CA LEU A 302 2.87 22.44 -13.93
C LEU A 302 3.92 21.38 -13.58
N PHE A 303 4.95 21.79 -12.85
CA PHE A 303 6.09 20.97 -12.44
C PHE A 303 6.16 20.85 -10.92
N LEU A 304 6.56 19.67 -10.45
CA LEU A 304 6.69 19.31 -9.06
C LEU A 304 8.14 18.86 -8.78
N VAL A 305 8.84 19.53 -7.86
CA VAL A 305 10.27 19.27 -7.56
C VAL A 305 10.46 17.87 -6.98
N TRP A 306 11.39 17.10 -7.54
CA TRP A 306 11.65 15.70 -7.22
C TRP A 306 13.11 15.51 -6.76
N PRO A 307 13.42 14.55 -5.86
CA PRO A 307 12.48 13.70 -5.11
C PRO A 307 11.73 14.44 -3.99
N GLY A 308 12.08 15.69 -3.67
CA GLY A 308 11.58 16.46 -2.51
C GLY A 308 10.07 16.45 -2.24
N ALA A 309 9.23 16.33 -3.26
CA ALA A 309 7.78 16.20 -3.11
C ALA A 309 7.32 14.77 -2.73
N ALA A 310 8.07 13.73 -3.10
CA ALA A 310 7.83 12.34 -2.71
C ALA A 310 8.05 12.13 -1.21
N GLU A 311 9.09 12.72 -0.62
CA GLU A 311 9.29 12.66 0.84
C GLU A 311 8.14 13.33 1.61
N ASP A 312 7.63 14.46 1.11
CA ASP A 312 6.47 15.14 1.71
C ASP A 312 5.19 14.29 1.59
N VAL A 313 4.99 13.60 0.46
CA VAL A 313 3.87 12.65 0.25
C VAL A 313 3.99 11.42 1.16
N HIS A 314 5.19 10.84 1.28
CA HIS A 314 5.44 9.72 2.19
C HIS A 314 5.11 10.10 3.63
N GLN A 315 5.61 11.24 4.12
CA GLN A 315 5.36 11.71 5.48
C GLN A 315 3.87 11.94 5.76
N LEU A 316 3.11 12.45 4.78
CA LEU A 316 1.66 12.62 4.93
C LEU A 316 0.94 11.26 5.02
N LEU A 317 1.23 10.33 4.11
CA LEU A 317 0.56 9.02 4.08
C LEU A 317 1.00 8.07 5.22
N GLU A 318 2.21 8.25 5.73
CA GLU A 318 2.70 7.59 6.95
C GLU A 318 1.98 8.13 8.20
N ALA A 319 1.74 9.45 8.29
CA ALA A 319 0.92 10.04 9.35
C ALA A 319 -0.55 9.58 9.28
N ASP A 320 -1.10 9.43 8.07
CA ASP A 320 -2.41 8.81 7.81
C ASP A 320 -2.44 7.29 8.13
N GLN A 321 -1.31 6.67 8.47
CA GLN A 321 -1.16 5.23 8.76
C GLN A 321 -1.66 4.33 7.61
N LEU A 322 -1.39 4.73 6.38
CA LEU A 322 -1.86 4.02 5.19
C LEU A 322 -0.92 2.85 4.83
N ALA A 323 -1.48 1.67 4.62
CA ALA A 323 -0.72 0.46 4.26
C ALA A 323 -0.31 0.43 2.77
N GLY A 324 0.67 -0.40 2.43
CA GLY A 324 1.13 -0.62 1.04
C GLY A 324 1.87 0.55 0.37
N ILE A 325 2.15 1.64 1.08
CA ILE A 325 2.76 2.85 0.51
C ILE A 325 4.24 2.59 0.12
N PRO A 326 4.66 2.91 -1.12
CA PRO A 326 6.04 2.80 -1.55
C PRO A 326 6.95 3.77 -0.76
N LYS A 327 8.12 3.28 -0.35
CA LYS A 327 9.11 4.10 0.38
C LYS A 327 10.13 4.80 -0.54
N ALA A 328 10.32 4.28 -1.74
CA ALA A 328 11.22 4.85 -2.75
C ALA A 328 10.47 5.89 -3.60
N PRO A 329 10.99 7.12 -3.77
CA PRO A 329 10.47 8.10 -4.72
C PRO A 329 10.34 7.54 -6.13
N GLU A 330 11.26 6.67 -6.55
CA GLU A 330 11.31 6.06 -7.88
C GLU A 330 10.04 5.23 -8.14
N THR A 331 9.61 4.41 -7.16
CA THR A 331 8.39 3.60 -7.28
C THR A 331 7.12 4.47 -7.24
N MET A 332 7.10 5.58 -6.48
CA MET A 332 5.99 6.54 -6.55
C MET A 332 5.89 7.18 -7.95
N LEU A 333 7.04 7.52 -8.54
CA LEU A 333 7.14 8.12 -9.87
C LEU A 333 6.70 7.15 -10.96
N GLU A 334 7.13 5.89 -10.91
CA GLU A 334 6.70 4.82 -11.82
C GLU A 334 5.18 4.62 -11.79
N LEU A 335 4.57 4.55 -10.59
CA LEU A 335 3.12 4.41 -10.43
C LEU A 335 2.35 5.62 -11.01
N LEU A 336 2.81 6.84 -10.74
CA LEU A 336 2.14 8.06 -11.21
C LEU A 336 2.36 8.33 -12.72
N LEU A 337 3.44 7.80 -13.31
CA LEU A 337 3.62 7.74 -14.76
C LEU A 337 2.75 6.67 -15.41
N ALA A 338 2.66 5.47 -14.84
CA ALA A 338 1.80 4.39 -15.34
C ALA A 338 0.31 4.77 -15.32
N ALA A 339 -0.10 5.58 -14.33
CA ALA A 339 -1.44 6.18 -14.24
C ALA A 339 -1.67 7.37 -15.19
N GLY A 340 -0.64 7.91 -15.83
CA GLY A 340 -0.74 9.12 -16.67
C GLY A 340 -0.96 10.43 -15.88
N VAL A 341 -0.69 10.43 -14.57
CA VAL A 341 -0.70 11.65 -13.73
C VAL A 341 0.48 12.56 -14.08
N PHE A 342 1.64 11.95 -14.38
CA PHE A 342 2.84 12.63 -14.85
C PHE A 342 3.12 12.38 -16.34
N GLU A 343 3.86 13.31 -16.96
CA GLU A 343 4.36 13.23 -18.32
C GLU A 343 5.88 13.00 -18.28
N ALA A 344 6.37 11.94 -18.93
CA ALA A 344 7.80 11.64 -19.02
C ALA A 344 8.53 12.61 -19.96
N ALA A 345 9.72 13.06 -19.56
CA ALA A 345 10.50 14.06 -20.29
C ALA A 345 11.19 13.54 -21.57
N ALA A 346 11.35 12.22 -21.72
CA ALA A 346 11.66 11.53 -22.98
C ALA A 346 11.42 10.02 -22.80
N ALA A 347 11.51 9.23 -23.89
CA ALA A 347 11.61 7.78 -23.78
C ALA A 347 12.81 7.40 -22.89
N GLY A 348 12.56 6.70 -21.78
CA GLY A 348 13.58 6.35 -20.80
C GLY A 348 14.03 7.48 -19.84
N ARG A 349 13.43 8.67 -19.91
CA ARG A 349 13.71 9.80 -18.99
C ARG A 349 12.42 10.27 -18.33
N ALA A 350 12.20 9.84 -17.10
CA ALA A 350 11.02 10.20 -16.30
C ALA A 350 10.99 11.69 -15.92
N THR A 351 12.13 12.23 -15.49
CA THR A 351 12.25 13.58 -14.89
C THR A 351 12.68 14.66 -15.88
N TRP A 352 12.22 15.87 -15.60
CA TRP A 352 12.54 17.11 -16.29
C TRP A 352 13.58 17.90 -15.49
N SER A 353 14.42 18.65 -16.19
CA SER A 353 15.21 19.72 -15.55
C SER A 353 14.49 21.04 -15.73
N ILE A 354 14.33 21.81 -14.65
CA ILE A 354 13.69 23.13 -14.67
C ILE A 354 14.58 24.19 -14.03
N GLN A 355 14.52 25.44 -14.47
CA GLN A 355 15.19 26.56 -13.80
C GLN A 355 14.19 27.67 -13.42
N PRO A 356 13.52 27.57 -12.27
CA PRO A 356 12.56 28.57 -11.82
C PRO A 356 13.20 29.90 -11.39
N PRO A 357 12.41 31.00 -11.35
CA PRO A 357 12.89 32.29 -10.84
C PRO A 357 13.52 32.19 -9.44
N GLY A 358 14.76 32.67 -9.31
CA GLY A 358 15.54 32.63 -8.07
C GLY A 358 16.30 31.32 -7.81
N ALA A 359 16.12 30.28 -8.64
CA ALA A 359 16.89 29.03 -8.52
C ALA A 359 18.35 29.24 -8.96
N LYS A 360 19.30 28.96 -8.05
CA LYS A 360 20.76 29.12 -8.29
C LYS A 360 21.35 28.09 -9.25
N ALA A 361 20.66 26.97 -9.43
CA ALA A 361 20.98 25.89 -10.36
C ALA A 361 19.65 25.27 -10.85
N PRO A 362 19.65 24.54 -11.98
CA PRO A 362 18.49 23.77 -12.39
C PRO A 362 18.08 22.75 -11.31
N LEU A 363 16.77 22.56 -11.13
CA LEU A 363 16.17 21.57 -10.24
C LEU A 363 15.67 20.38 -11.06
N GLU A 364 15.63 19.21 -10.44
CA GLU A 364 14.93 18.05 -10.98
C GLU A 364 13.45 18.10 -10.59
N ALA A 365 12.57 17.76 -11.54
CA ALA A 365 11.13 17.84 -11.36
C ALA A 365 10.38 16.82 -12.22
N VAL A 366 9.12 16.59 -11.87
CA VAL A 366 8.16 15.81 -12.65
C VAL A 366 7.05 16.73 -13.16
N LYS A 367 6.63 16.57 -14.42
CA LYS A 367 5.62 17.40 -15.07
C LYS A 367 4.26 16.72 -14.95
N LEU A 368 3.21 17.45 -14.58
CA LEU A 368 1.85 16.92 -14.59
C LEU A 368 1.23 16.97 -15.99
N SER A 369 0.52 15.90 -16.36
CA SER A 369 -0.18 15.79 -17.65
C SER A 369 -1.31 16.82 -17.80
N ALA A 370 -1.91 17.28 -16.69
CA ALA A 370 -2.82 18.41 -16.65
C ALA A 370 -2.70 19.19 -15.31
N PRO A 371 -2.55 20.53 -15.31
CA PRO A 371 -2.50 21.32 -14.08
C PRO A 371 -3.75 21.18 -13.19
N ALA A 372 -4.91 20.91 -13.80
CA ALA A 372 -6.17 20.68 -13.11
C ALA A 372 -6.16 19.45 -12.18
N ILE A 373 -5.19 18.55 -12.29
CA ILE A 373 -5.04 17.42 -11.36
C ILE A 373 -4.82 17.91 -9.93
N LEU A 374 -4.07 19.00 -9.73
CA LEU A 374 -3.78 19.58 -8.41
C LEU A 374 -4.41 20.96 -8.17
N LEU A 375 -4.58 21.77 -9.21
CA LEU A 375 -5.04 23.15 -9.06
C LEU A 375 -6.58 23.32 -9.07
N ALA A 376 -7.34 22.25 -9.32
CA ALA A 376 -8.80 22.30 -9.30
C ALA A 376 -9.33 22.60 -7.87
N GLY A 377 -10.04 23.72 -7.73
CA GLY A 377 -10.62 24.16 -6.45
C GLY A 377 -9.71 25.04 -5.58
N ILE A 378 -8.52 25.40 -6.05
CA ILE A 378 -7.67 26.41 -5.39
C ILE A 378 -8.19 27.82 -5.73
N ASP A 379 -8.44 28.63 -4.71
CA ASP A 379 -8.93 30.01 -4.82
C ASP A 379 -8.06 30.96 -3.97
N PRO A 380 -7.45 32.03 -4.53
CA PRO A 380 -7.42 32.37 -5.95
C PRO A 380 -6.63 31.32 -6.79
N PRO A 381 -7.04 31.06 -8.03
CA PRO A 381 -6.36 30.08 -8.90
C PRO A 381 -4.92 30.54 -9.21
N PRO A 382 -3.90 29.67 -9.08
CA PRO A 382 -2.52 30.06 -9.36
C PRO A 382 -2.28 30.51 -10.80
N VAL A 383 -1.56 31.61 -10.97
CA VAL A 383 -1.20 32.17 -12.28
C VAL A 383 0.13 31.57 -12.74
N ALA A 384 0.17 31.12 -14.00
CA ALA A 384 1.40 30.64 -14.64
C ALA A 384 2.39 31.79 -14.85
N LEU A 385 3.68 31.52 -14.63
CA LEU A 385 4.77 32.44 -14.97
C LEU A 385 4.81 32.66 -16.49
N PRO A 386 5.13 33.88 -16.98
CA PRO A 386 5.13 34.22 -18.41
C PRO A 386 6.36 33.69 -19.17
N GLN A 387 6.99 32.64 -18.66
CA GLN A 387 8.18 31.99 -19.21
C GLN A 387 7.99 30.48 -19.19
N ALA A 388 8.74 29.79 -20.06
CA ALA A 388 9.01 28.37 -19.87
C ALA A 388 9.92 28.18 -18.64
N LEU A 389 9.80 27.01 -18.01
CA LEU A 389 10.62 26.58 -16.87
C LEU A 389 11.60 25.48 -17.26
N GLU A 390 11.33 24.68 -18.30
CA GLU A 390 12.21 23.61 -18.77
C GLU A 390 13.61 24.13 -19.13
N PHE A 391 14.61 23.67 -18.38
CA PHE A 391 16.01 23.96 -18.64
C PHE A 391 16.56 23.00 -19.69
N LYS A 392 16.69 23.49 -20.92
CA LYS A 392 17.39 22.79 -22.00
C LYS A 392 18.87 23.21 -21.98
N PRO A 393 19.82 22.33 -21.56
CA PRO A 393 21.23 22.66 -21.66
C PRO A 393 21.59 22.89 -23.13
N ALA A 394 22.30 23.97 -23.42
CA ALA A 394 22.76 24.25 -24.77
C ALA A 394 23.64 23.07 -25.26
N PRO A 395 23.47 22.61 -26.52
CA PRO A 395 24.31 21.54 -27.05
C PRO A 395 25.76 22.02 -27.00
N ALA A 396 26.63 21.23 -26.36
CA ALA A 396 28.04 21.57 -26.24
C ALA A 396 28.65 21.70 -27.64
N SER A 397 29.07 22.91 -28.00
CA SER A 397 29.73 23.18 -29.28
C SER A 397 30.91 22.22 -29.43
N ALA A 398 30.86 21.37 -30.47
CA ALA A 398 31.86 20.33 -30.67
C ALA A 398 33.27 20.96 -30.70
N PRO A 399 34.26 20.36 -30.01
CA PRO A 399 35.61 20.91 -29.97
C PRO A 399 36.16 21.00 -31.40
N VAL A 400 36.54 22.22 -31.80
CA VAL A 400 37.05 22.48 -33.15
C VAL A 400 38.34 21.69 -33.35
N ALA A 401 38.30 20.70 -34.25
CA ALA A 401 39.43 19.83 -34.53
C ALA A 401 40.62 20.64 -35.09
N PRO A 402 41.84 20.47 -34.56
CA PRO A 402 43.03 21.09 -35.13
C PRO A 402 43.26 20.61 -36.57
N GLN A 403 43.45 21.55 -37.50
CA GLN A 403 43.70 21.22 -38.91
C GLN A 403 45.06 20.53 -39.09
N THR A 404 45.08 19.41 -39.81
CA THR A 404 46.29 18.63 -40.06
C THR A 404 46.97 19.06 -41.36
N PRO A 405 48.28 19.37 -41.38
CA PRO A 405 49.04 19.54 -42.61
C PRO A 405 49.28 18.17 -43.32
N PRO A 406 49.53 18.16 -44.64
CA PRO A 406 49.52 16.93 -45.44
C PRO A 406 50.74 16.02 -45.22
N SER A 407 50.54 14.71 -45.41
CA SER A 407 51.57 13.68 -45.28
C SER A 407 52.19 13.26 -46.62
N MET A 408 53.43 12.76 -46.57
CA MET A 408 54.11 12.03 -47.65
C MET A 408 54.85 10.79 -47.09
N PRO A 409 55.28 9.83 -47.93
CA PRO A 409 55.09 8.40 -47.62
C PRO A 409 56.16 7.72 -46.74
N PRO A 410 55.86 6.52 -46.18
CA PRO A 410 56.63 5.91 -45.09
C PRO A 410 57.74 4.94 -45.55
N LEU A 411 58.70 4.71 -44.65
CA LEU A 411 59.58 3.54 -44.62
C LEU A 411 59.58 2.94 -43.20
N ALA A 412 59.82 1.62 -43.11
CA ALA A 412 59.66 0.80 -41.91
C ALA A 412 61.01 0.14 -41.50
N PRO A 413 61.06 -0.83 -40.56
CA PRO A 413 60.71 -0.73 -39.13
C PRO A 413 61.83 -1.29 -38.20
N VAL A 414 61.89 -0.88 -36.92
CA VAL A 414 62.63 -1.66 -35.88
C VAL A 414 61.89 -1.70 -34.53
N LYS A 415 62.03 -2.87 -33.89
CA LYS A 415 61.41 -3.46 -32.70
C LYS A 415 61.56 -2.71 -31.36
N SER A 416 60.54 -2.88 -30.52
CA SER A 416 60.59 -3.18 -29.06
C SER A 416 61.34 -2.26 -28.09
N GLY A 417 60.59 -1.63 -27.17
CA GLY A 417 61.09 -0.96 -25.96
C GLY A 417 60.02 -0.85 -24.87
N THR A 418 60.08 -1.71 -23.87
CA THR A 418 59.20 -1.88 -22.70
C THR A 418 58.60 -0.61 -22.08
N GLN A 419 57.30 -0.62 -21.77
CA GLN A 419 56.75 0.17 -20.66
C GLN A 419 55.62 -0.58 -19.93
N LEU A 420 55.56 -0.41 -18.61
CA LEU A 420 54.60 -1.06 -17.71
C LEU A 420 53.31 -0.25 -17.54
N SER A 421 52.19 -0.92 -17.35
CA SER A 421 50.99 -0.37 -16.72
C SER A 421 50.21 -1.49 -16.04
N LEU A 422 49.93 -1.31 -14.75
CA LEU A 422 49.18 -2.25 -13.90
C LEU A 422 47.79 -1.67 -13.61
N ILE A 423 46.73 -2.37 -14.00
CA ILE A 423 45.38 -2.42 -13.40
C ILE A 423 44.55 -3.45 -14.19
N PRO A 424 44.02 -4.53 -13.57
CA PRO A 424 42.95 -5.37 -14.13
C PRO A 424 41.58 -4.88 -13.64
N PRO A 425 40.51 -4.97 -14.45
CA PRO A 425 39.55 -6.09 -14.32
C PRO A 425 38.84 -6.43 -15.66
N PRO A 426 37.77 -7.27 -15.69
CA PRO A 426 37.42 -8.46 -14.90
C PRO A 426 37.30 -9.73 -15.79
N GLU A 427 37.06 -10.92 -15.19
CA GLU A 427 36.77 -12.15 -15.96
C GLU A 427 35.75 -13.07 -15.22
N PRO A 428 34.70 -13.57 -15.90
CA PRO A 428 33.77 -14.57 -15.37
C PRO A 428 33.78 -15.89 -16.20
N PRO A 429 32.95 -16.89 -15.82
CA PRO A 429 33.36 -18.09 -15.11
C PRO A 429 33.78 -19.27 -16.01
N ALA A 430 34.49 -20.25 -15.43
CA ALA A 430 34.77 -21.55 -16.06
C ALA A 430 33.87 -22.67 -15.51
N GLU A 431 33.38 -23.52 -16.40
CA GLU A 431 32.63 -24.75 -16.07
C GLU A 431 33.58 -25.86 -15.57
N SER A 432 33.06 -26.79 -14.74
CA SER A 432 33.60 -28.15 -14.69
C SER A 432 32.55 -29.15 -14.18
N ASP A 433 32.50 -30.29 -14.86
CA ASP A 433 31.66 -31.46 -14.54
C ASP A 433 32.03 -32.13 -13.21
N VAL A 434 31.11 -32.94 -12.65
CA VAL A 434 31.29 -34.41 -12.48
C VAL A 434 30.10 -35.05 -11.73
N ARG A 435 29.35 -35.88 -12.48
CA ARG A 435 28.62 -37.14 -12.12
C ARG A 435 27.69 -37.25 -10.89
N VAL A 436 26.61 -38.01 -11.14
CA VAL A 436 25.61 -38.49 -10.16
C VAL A 436 25.77 -40.00 -9.92
N ALA A 437 25.60 -40.45 -8.67
CA ALA A 437 25.17 -41.80 -8.29
C ALA A 437 24.49 -41.77 -6.89
N PRO A 438 23.49 -42.63 -6.58
CA PRO A 438 22.63 -42.49 -5.39
C PRO A 438 23.02 -43.40 -4.21
N VAL A 439 22.32 -43.24 -3.08
CA VAL A 439 22.34 -44.15 -1.91
C VAL A 439 20.89 -44.42 -1.45
N GLU A 440 20.61 -45.65 -1.05
CA GLU A 440 19.28 -46.15 -0.62
C GLU A 440 19.05 -46.10 0.91
N GLU A 441 17.92 -46.68 1.31
CA GLU A 441 17.09 -46.52 2.50
C GLU A 441 17.71 -46.75 3.92
N THR A 442 16.95 -46.26 4.91
CA THR A 442 16.94 -46.54 6.36
C THR A 442 16.81 -48.06 6.72
N PRO A 443 16.99 -48.54 7.98
CA PRO A 443 16.73 -47.86 9.27
C PRO A 443 17.67 -48.18 10.47
N GLY A 444 17.41 -47.63 11.67
CA GLY A 444 17.86 -48.25 12.93
C GLY A 444 18.09 -47.34 14.15
N SER A 445 17.29 -47.54 15.20
CA SER A 445 17.31 -46.95 16.56
C SER A 445 18.67 -46.74 17.26
N ALA A 446 18.81 -45.64 18.04
CA ALA A 446 18.84 -45.67 19.52
C ALA A 446 19.16 -44.28 20.14
N SER A 447 18.58 -43.98 21.32
CA SER A 447 19.04 -42.85 22.16
C SER A 447 20.29 -43.21 22.96
N PRO A 448 21.12 -42.21 23.29
CA PRO A 448 21.56 -42.10 24.68
C PRO A 448 21.44 -40.67 25.24
N GLU A 449 20.84 -40.57 26.41
CA GLU A 449 21.08 -39.53 27.43
C GLU A 449 21.70 -40.22 28.67
N PRO A 450 22.27 -39.49 29.66
CA PRO A 450 22.43 -38.03 29.74
C PRO A 450 23.88 -37.58 30.00
N ALA A 451 24.14 -36.29 29.86
CA ALA A 451 25.27 -35.61 30.50
C ALA A 451 24.80 -34.23 31.01
N THR A 452 24.63 -34.09 32.33
CA THR A 452 24.06 -32.87 32.94
C THR A 452 25.07 -31.73 33.00
N THR A 453 25.03 -30.83 32.02
CA THR A 453 25.50 -29.44 32.20
C THR A 453 24.47 -28.66 33.03
N PRO A 454 24.87 -27.74 33.93
CA PRO A 454 23.94 -26.83 34.56
C PRO A 454 23.26 -25.93 33.51
N PRO A 455 22.02 -25.48 33.73
CA PRO A 455 21.33 -24.62 32.77
C PRO A 455 21.99 -23.25 32.69
N SER A 456 22.65 -22.95 31.57
CA SER A 456 23.07 -21.57 31.25
C SER A 456 21.84 -20.66 31.25
N ALA A 457 21.82 -19.67 32.13
CA ALA A 457 20.68 -18.77 32.31
C ALA A 457 20.40 -18.01 31.01
N THR A 458 19.37 -18.42 30.28
CA THR A 458 19.06 -17.86 28.96
C THR A 458 18.28 -16.56 29.14
N PHE A 459 18.90 -15.43 28.80
CA PHE A 459 18.29 -14.11 28.92
C PHE A 459 17.33 -13.84 27.76
N ALA A 460 16.06 -13.59 28.09
CA ALA A 460 15.01 -13.29 27.11
C ALA A 460 14.01 -12.24 27.62
N LEU A 461 13.54 -11.39 26.72
CA LEU A 461 12.64 -10.27 27.03
C LEU A 461 11.20 -10.74 27.33
N GLN A 462 10.72 -10.45 28.54
CA GLN A 462 9.32 -10.58 28.94
C GLN A 462 8.58 -9.26 28.70
N ALA A 463 8.18 -9.02 27.44
CA ALA A 463 7.42 -7.84 27.06
C ALA A 463 5.90 -8.04 27.17
N PRO A 464 5.12 -7.04 27.64
CA PRO A 464 3.67 -7.10 27.63
C PRO A 464 3.13 -7.00 26.19
N MET A 465 1.99 -7.63 25.91
CA MET A 465 1.32 -7.60 24.59
C MET A 465 0.94 -6.19 24.08
N ARG A 466 1.01 -5.17 24.95
CA ARG A 466 0.73 -3.76 24.62
C ARG A 466 1.97 -3.00 24.09
N LEU A 467 3.17 -3.56 24.22
CA LEU A 467 4.38 -2.93 23.67
C LEU A 467 4.33 -2.96 22.13
N ASN A 468 4.71 -1.86 21.50
CA ASN A 468 4.83 -1.77 20.04
C ASN A 468 5.74 -2.91 19.52
N PRO A 469 5.29 -3.73 18.55
CA PRO A 469 6.02 -4.92 18.12
C PRO A 469 7.42 -4.60 17.57
N VAL A 470 7.60 -3.48 16.87
CA VAL A 470 8.90 -3.07 16.32
C VAL A 470 9.88 -2.74 17.45
N VAL A 471 9.39 -2.08 18.51
CA VAL A 471 10.19 -1.78 19.72
C VAL A 471 10.48 -3.06 20.51
N ARG A 472 9.49 -3.95 20.64
CA ARG A 472 9.62 -5.27 21.28
C ARG A 472 10.69 -6.12 20.61
N ASP A 473 10.65 -6.25 19.29
CA ASP A 473 11.49 -7.19 18.55
C ASP A 473 12.94 -6.69 18.49
N ALA A 474 13.15 -5.38 18.31
CA ALA A 474 14.45 -4.75 18.45
C ALA A 474 15.03 -4.92 19.86
N LEU A 475 14.20 -4.78 20.90
CA LEU A 475 14.62 -4.92 22.30
C LEU A 475 14.89 -6.38 22.70
N ALA A 476 14.12 -7.33 22.17
CA ALA A 476 14.31 -8.75 22.41
C ALA A 476 15.64 -9.23 21.83
N GLU A 477 15.97 -8.81 20.60
CA GLU A 477 17.25 -9.12 19.97
C GLU A 477 18.43 -8.39 20.64
N ALA A 478 18.23 -7.18 21.17
CA ALA A 478 19.24 -6.50 21.98
C ALA A 478 19.52 -7.23 23.31
N VAL A 479 18.47 -7.66 24.02
CA VAL A 479 18.58 -8.49 25.24
C VAL A 479 19.21 -9.86 24.93
N ARG A 480 18.95 -10.43 23.74
CA ARG A 480 19.53 -11.72 23.34
C ARG A 480 21.07 -11.69 23.29
N THR A 481 21.69 -10.52 23.09
CA THR A 481 23.17 -10.36 23.13
C THR A 481 23.81 -10.55 24.51
N LEU A 482 23.02 -10.69 25.59
CA LEU A 482 23.51 -11.09 26.92
C LEU A 482 23.83 -12.60 27.01
N ASN A 483 23.43 -13.41 26.03
CA ASN A 483 23.66 -14.86 26.02
C ASN A 483 25.03 -15.22 25.42
N ASP A 484 25.65 -16.27 25.95
CA ASP A 484 26.91 -16.80 25.43
C ASP A 484 26.83 -17.13 23.93
N GLY A 485 27.90 -16.81 23.20
CA GLY A 485 28.00 -17.05 21.74
C GLY A 485 27.32 -16.00 20.85
N MET A 486 26.58 -15.02 21.40
CA MET A 486 25.86 -14.01 20.61
C MET A 486 26.68 -12.79 20.15
N GLY A 487 27.99 -12.80 20.36
CA GLY A 487 28.89 -11.69 20.04
C GLY A 487 29.11 -10.73 21.24
N PRO A 488 29.61 -9.51 21.02
CA PRO A 488 29.76 -8.53 22.09
C PRO A 488 28.38 -8.03 22.58
N PRO A 489 28.14 -7.91 23.89
CA PRO A 489 26.84 -7.50 24.41
C PRO A 489 26.52 -6.05 24.02
N THR A 490 25.33 -5.82 23.46
CA THR A 490 24.85 -4.48 23.06
C THR A 490 24.04 -3.78 24.17
N VAL A 491 23.85 -4.45 25.30
CA VAL A 491 23.18 -3.96 26.52
C VAL A 491 23.98 -4.46 27.73
N CYS A 492 23.82 -3.86 28.92
CA CYS A 492 24.47 -4.38 30.14
C CYS A 492 23.60 -4.26 31.38
N THR A 493 23.90 -5.08 32.40
CA THR A 493 23.27 -4.98 33.71
C THR A 493 23.84 -3.80 34.50
N VAL A 494 22.95 -3.11 35.21
CA VAL A 494 23.24 -1.98 36.11
C VAL A 494 22.50 -2.20 37.42
N ALA A 495 22.90 -1.53 38.51
CA ALA A 495 22.30 -1.76 39.83
C ALA A 495 20.77 -1.61 39.87
N GLN A 496 20.19 -0.84 38.94
CA GLN A 496 18.75 -0.57 38.81
C GLN A 496 18.02 -1.43 37.75
N GLY A 497 18.71 -2.23 36.92
CA GLY A 497 18.07 -3.01 35.84
C GLY A 497 18.97 -3.28 34.63
N VAL A 498 18.41 -3.33 33.42
CA VAL A 498 19.19 -3.52 32.17
C VAL A 498 19.30 -2.20 31.42
N PHE A 499 20.52 -1.71 31.22
CA PHE A 499 20.81 -0.50 30.45
C PHE A 499 20.91 -0.79 28.95
N VAL A 500 20.14 -0.05 28.17
CA VAL A 500 20.04 -0.16 26.71
C VAL A 500 20.43 1.18 26.09
N PRO A 501 21.53 1.28 25.31
CA PRO A 501 21.91 2.48 24.58
C PRO A 501 20.82 2.96 23.63
N LEU A 502 20.59 4.28 23.54
CA LEU A 502 19.59 4.83 22.60
C LEU A 502 19.99 4.60 21.14
N GLU A 503 21.29 4.59 20.83
CA GLU A 503 21.80 4.27 19.49
C GLU A 503 21.45 2.86 19.03
N GLU A 504 21.28 1.91 19.95
CA GLU A 504 21.03 0.52 19.62
C GLU A 504 19.63 0.32 19.03
N PHE A 505 18.65 1.14 19.44
CA PHE A 505 17.36 1.25 18.76
C PHE A 505 17.53 1.80 17.34
N GLY A 506 18.35 2.84 17.15
CA GLY A 506 18.63 3.45 15.85
C GLY A 506 19.27 2.46 14.86
N ARG A 507 20.26 1.67 15.31
CA ARG A 507 20.88 0.58 14.52
C ARG A 507 19.89 -0.49 14.09
N ARG A 508 18.79 -0.66 14.85
CA ARG A 508 17.71 -1.63 14.61
C ARG A 508 16.51 -1.01 13.87
N GLY A 509 16.68 0.18 13.29
CA GLY A 509 15.64 0.87 12.51
C GLY A 509 14.53 1.52 13.36
N VAL A 510 14.72 1.62 14.68
CA VAL A 510 13.72 2.14 15.62
C VAL A 510 14.12 3.54 16.08
N GLN A 511 13.26 4.54 15.86
CA GLN A 511 13.53 5.89 16.35
C GLN A 511 13.63 5.90 17.90
N PRO A 512 14.69 6.47 18.50
CA PRO A 512 14.84 6.50 19.96
C PRO A 512 13.68 7.16 20.70
N SER A 513 13.07 8.20 20.11
CA SER A 513 11.85 8.87 20.59
C SER A 513 10.66 7.90 20.69
N LEU A 514 10.43 7.09 19.67
CA LEU A 514 9.37 6.07 19.63
C LEU A 514 9.63 4.95 20.66
N ALA A 515 10.87 4.49 20.76
CA ALA A 515 11.28 3.47 21.73
C ALA A 515 11.05 3.95 23.18
N MET A 516 11.54 5.16 23.52
CA MET A 516 11.32 5.76 24.83
C MET A 516 9.82 5.94 25.15
N ARG A 517 9.01 6.41 24.19
CA ARG A 517 7.57 6.58 24.40
C ARG A 517 6.88 5.24 24.65
N ALA A 518 7.08 4.26 23.77
CA ALA A 518 6.44 2.95 23.87
C ALA A 518 6.82 2.19 25.15
N LEU A 519 8.08 2.27 25.58
CA LEU A 519 8.55 1.63 26.82
C LEU A 519 8.07 2.37 28.08
N THR A 520 7.82 3.68 27.99
CA THR A 520 7.17 4.46 29.06
C THR A 520 5.67 4.11 29.14
N GLU A 521 4.97 4.05 28.01
CA GLU A 521 3.56 3.66 27.91
C GLU A 521 3.32 2.22 28.38
N ALA A 522 4.29 1.33 28.17
CA ALA A 522 4.27 -0.05 28.66
C ALA A 522 4.74 -0.22 30.13
N ASN A 523 5.13 0.86 30.82
CA ASN A 523 5.71 0.86 32.18
C ASN A 523 6.92 -0.06 32.35
N MET A 524 7.80 -0.15 31.34
CA MET A 524 8.98 -1.02 31.35
C MET A 524 10.27 -0.32 31.78
N LEU A 525 10.24 0.99 32.08
CA LEU A 525 11.42 1.82 32.37
C LEU A 525 11.56 2.21 33.84
N VAL A 526 12.74 1.98 34.41
CA VAL A 526 13.11 2.49 35.73
C VAL A 526 13.53 3.95 35.61
N LYS A 527 12.63 4.86 36.02
CA LYS A 527 12.88 6.31 35.98
C LYS A 527 13.92 6.70 37.05
N PRO A 528 15.07 7.31 36.68
CA PRO A 528 16.12 7.65 37.65
C PRO A 528 15.75 8.85 38.55
N ASN A 529 14.72 9.63 38.19
CA ASN A 529 14.20 10.75 38.97
C ASN A 529 12.70 10.93 38.68
N ARG A 530 11.86 11.17 39.70
CA ARG A 530 10.38 11.16 39.58
C ARG A 530 9.84 12.13 38.51
N ASN A 531 10.51 13.28 38.32
CA ASN A 531 10.15 14.32 37.35
C ASN A 531 11.21 14.50 36.23
N GLY A 532 12.16 13.56 36.08
CA GLY A 532 13.22 13.64 35.07
C GLY A 532 12.86 12.93 33.75
N PRO A 533 13.63 13.16 32.67
CA PRO A 533 13.57 12.32 31.48
C PRO A 533 13.98 10.87 31.83
N PRO A 534 13.47 9.84 31.12
CA PRO A 534 13.76 8.44 31.42
C PRO A 534 15.17 7.98 30.97
N THR A 535 16.02 8.91 30.56
CA THR A 535 17.36 8.67 29.99
C THR A 535 18.46 8.82 31.04
N LEU A 536 19.46 7.95 30.98
CA LEU A 536 20.68 7.99 31.79
C LEU A 536 21.90 8.07 30.86
N SER A 537 22.90 8.88 31.23
CA SER A 537 24.23 8.82 30.62
C SER A 537 25.15 7.96 31.47
N ARG A 538 25.84 6.99 30.86
CA ARG A 538 26.76 6.06 31.53
C ARG A 538 27.86 5.64 30.55
N GLU A 539 29.07 5.37 31.04
CA GLU A 539 30.06 4.68 30.22
C GLU A 539 29.61 3.26 29.85
N PHE A 540 29.69 2.99 28.54
CA PHE A 540 29.39 1.71 27.91
C PHE A 540 30.43 1.49 26.81
N ASN A 541 31.07 0.31 26.79
CA ASN A 541 32.17 -0.03 25.87
C ASN A 541 33.24 1.08 25.74
N GLY A 542 33.62 1.68 26.87
CA GLY A 542 34.65 2.73 26.96
C GLY A 542 34.20 4.14 26.54
N ASN A 543 32.93 4.37 26.22
CA ASN A 543 32.42 5.67 25.76
C ASN A 543 31.22 6.16 26.60
N PRO A 544 31.11 7.45 26.93
CA PRO A 544 29.95 8.02 27.62
C PRO A 544 28.73 7.97 26.70
N THR A 545 27.78 7.09 27.02
CA THR A 545 26.66 6.71 26.16
C THR A 545 25.33 7.05 26.82
N VAL A 546 24.39 7.63 26.07
CA VAL A 546 23.02 7.87 26.56
C VAL A 546 22.14 6.66 26.27
N GLY A 547 21.45 6.18 27.28
CA GLY A 547 20.56 5.02 27.21
C GLY A 547 19.37 5.13 28.16
N ILE A 548 18.62 4.04 28.28
CA ILE A 548 17.47 3.86 29.18
C ILE A 548 17.67 2.61 30.03
N VAL A 549 17.04 2.54 31.20
CA VAL A 549 17.11 1.35 32.07
C VAL A 549 15.76 0.64 32.08
N LEU A 550 15.74 -0.62 31.64
CA LEU A 550 14.59 -1.51 31.77
C LEU A 550 14.45 -2.01 33.21
N ASP A 551 13.22 -2.19 33.69
CA ASP A 551 12.97 -2.96 34.92
C ASP A 551 13.50 -4.41 34.74
N PRO A 552 14.33 -4.94 35.66
CA PRO A 552 14.89 -6.29 35.52
C PRO A 552 13.82 -7.39 35.44
N ARG A 553 12.60 -7.16 35.93
CA ARG A 553 11.44 -8.07 35.77
C ARG A 553 11.02 -8.23 34.30
N CYS A 554 11.39 -7.30 33.42
CA CYS A 554 11.15 -7.41 31.98
C CYS A 554 12.12 -8.36 31.26
N VAL A 555 13.09 -8.98 31.96
CA VAL A 555 14.04 -9.93 31.37
C VAL A 555 14.13 -11.20 32.22
N SER A 556 13.68 -12.31 31.65
CA SER A 556 13.86 -13.63 32.26
C SER A 556 15.32 -14.06 32.28
N GLY A 557 15.72 -14.86 33.27
CA GLY A 557 17.10 -15.33 33.46
C GLY A 557 17.95 -14.46 34.39
N LEU A 558 17.53 -13.22 34.68
CA LEU A 558 18.20 -12.36 35.67
C LEU A 558 17.90 -12.81 37.11
N ASP A 559 18.93 -12.83 37.96
CA ASP A 559 18.73 -12.90 39.41
C ASP A 559 18.23 -11.54 39.95
N LEU A 560 16.94 -11.49 40.26
CA LEU A 560 16.28 -10.29 40.78
C LEU A 560 16.78 -9.87 42.18
N ALA A 561 17.45 -10.75 42.93
CA ALA A 561 18.05 -10.40 44.22
C ALA A 561 19.35 -9.57 44.07
N GLY A 562 19.98 -9.59 42.89
CA GLY A 562 21.19 -8.80 42.58
C GLY A 562 20.92 -7.32 42.25
N PHE A 563 19.65 -6.91 42.14
CA PHE A 563 19.25 -5.54 41.77
C PHE A 563 18.76 -4.74 42.98
N ALA A 564 19.03 -3.44 42.98
CA ALA A 564 18.51 -2.52 43.97
C ALA A 564 16.98 -2.44 43.87
N ALA A 565 16.30 -2.55 45.02
CA ALA A 565 14.85 -2.51 45.08
C ALA A 565 14.31 -1.20 44.46
N PRO A 566 13.28 -1.26 43.59
CA PRO A 566 12.70 -0.06 43.00
C PRO A 566 12.11 0.83 44.12
N PRO A 567 12.19 2.17 44.00
CA PRO A 567 11.65 3.08 45.00
C PRO A 567 10.14 2.86 45.13
N ALA A 568 9.69 2.48 46.32
CA ALA A 568 8.31 2.08 46.55
C ALA A 568 7.31 3.21 46.21
N GLU A 569 6.23 2.85 45.52
CA GLU A 569 5.11 3.75 45.27
C GLU A 569 4.28 3.94 46.55
N GLY A 570 4.80 4.77 47.44
CA GLY A 570 4.06 5.26 48.60
C GLY A 570 3.00 6.29 48.18
N SER A 571 1.75 5.96 48.57
CA SER A 571 0.52 6.77 48.70
C SER A 571 0.44 8.12 47.99
#